data_AF-A0A6J6FKT7-F1
#
_entry.id   AF-A0A6J6FKT7-F1
#
_cell.length_a   1.000
_cell.length_b   1.000
_cell.length_c   1.000
_cell.angle_alpha   90.00
_cell.angle_beta   90.00
_cell.angle_gamma   90.00
#
_symmetry.space_group_name_H-M   'P 1'
#
loop_
_entity.id
_entity.type
_entity.pdbx_description
1 polymer ?
#
loop_
_entity_poly.entity_id
_entity_poly.type
_entity_poly.pdbx_seq_one_letter_code
_entity_poly.pdbx_strand_id
1 'polypeptide(L)'
;MGWQQEVTEAEWSEWLRLARKFSSSKKVVTSLGAEDYAATAVEKLLLQETKPANVEAWLARVIKNQYIDRFRKIQARGGASLRELTDQEWEKEMISHATGSPSLLIYQQEEIEEVLAVLNDREKEILIMAAAGYDNQAIAMYLDYASNKVVATRLKQISTKVKKAIEAAASRNSSN
;
A
#
# COMPACT_ATOMS: atom_id res chain seq x y z
N MET A 1 -25.95 -10.14 -30.55
CA MET A 1 -25.06 -8.97 -30.58
C MET A 1 -24.78 -8.59 -29.15
N GLY A 2 -23.51 -8.50 -28.76
CA GLY A 2 -23.15 -8.16 -27.39
C GLY A 2 -23.24 -6.65 -27.19
N TRP A 3 -23.55 -6.22 -25.97
CA TRP A 3 -23.63 -4.80 -25.59
C TRP A 3 -22.34 -4.01 -25.89
N GLN A 4 -21.21 -4.72 -26.07
CA GLN A 4 -19.91 -4.17 -26.44
C GLN A 4 -19.93 -3.46 -27.81
N GLN A 5 -20.81 -3.87 -28.73
CA GLN A 5 -20.97 -3.27 -30.06
C GLN A 5 -21.76 -1.96 -30.04
N GLU A 6 -22.46 -1.68 -28.94
CA GLU A 6 -23.26 -0.46 -28.73
C GLU A 6 -22.46 0.64 -28.03
N VAL A 7 -21.20 0.36 -27.66
CA VAL A 7 -20.30 1.27 -26.93
C VAL A 7 -19.39 2.01 -27.92
N THR A 8 -19.29 3.32 -27.73
CA THR A 8 -18.41 4.16 -28.55
C THR A 8 -16.93 3.98 -28.20
N GLU A 9 -16.05 4.27 -29.16
CA GLU A 9 -14.60 4.28 -28.90
C GLU A 9 -14.19 5.25 -27.78
N ALA A 10 -14.92 6.37 -27.64
CA ALA A 10 -14.70 7.35 -26.59
C ALA A 10 -15.01 6.80 -25.20
N GLU A 11 -16.12 6.08 -25.04
CA GLU A 11 -16.46 5.40 -23.78
C GLU A 11 -15.43 4.33 -23.41
N TRP A 12 -14.96 3.56 -24.40
CA TRP A 12 -13.90 2.57 -24.19
C TRP A 12 -12.59 3.20 -23.72
N SER A 13 -12.17 4.29 -24.38
CA SER A 13 -10.96 5.03 -24.00
C SER A 13 -11.07 5.59 -22.57
N GLU A 14 -12.23 6.11 -22.19
CA GLU A 14 -12.48 6.62 -20.85
C GLU A 14 -12.41 5.50 -19.79
N TRP A 15 -13.00 4.34 -20.06
CA TRP A 15 -12.94 3.20 -19.13
C TRP A 15 -11.53 2.63 -18.98
N LEU A 16 -10.75 2.57 -20.06
CA LEU A 16 -9.33 2.19 -20.02
C LEU A 16 -8.52 3.18 -19.17
N ARG A 17 -8.76 4.48 -19.36
CA ARG A 17 -8.12 5.55 -18.57
C ARG A 17 -8.48 5.44 -17.09
N LEU A 18 -9.76 5.19 -16.78
CA LEU A 18 -10.24 5.01 -15.40
C LEU A 18 -9.66 3.75 -14.76
N ALA A 19 -9.60 2.62 -15.48
CA ALA A 19 -9.00 1.40 -14.98
C ALA A 19 -7.53 1.60 -14.61
N ARG A 20 -6.74 2.25 -15.48
CA ARG A 20 -5.34 2.62 -15.18
C ARG A 20 -5.23 3.53 -13.97
N LYS A 21 -6.06 4.57 -13.89
CA LYS A 21 -6.09 5.50 -12.74
C LYS A 21 -6.40 4.77 -11.43
N PHE A 22 -7.41 3.89 -11.43
CA PHE A 22 -7.77 3.15 -10.23
C PHE A 22 -6.67 2.16 -9.82
N SER A 23 -6.04 1.48 -10.79
CA SER A 23 -4.95 0.57 -10.52
C SER A 23 -3.68 1.27 -10.02
N SER A 24 -3.32 2.43 -10.58
CA SER A 24 -2.13 3.20 -10.18
C SER A 24 -2.31 4.00 -8.89
N SER A 25 -3.56 4.34 -8.52
CA SER A 25 -3.87 5.00 -7.25
C SER A 25 -3.62 4.13 -6.02
N LYS A 26 -3.40 2.82 -6.20
CA LYS A 26 -3.10 1.89 -5.12
C LYS A 26 -1.60 1.85 -4.86
N LYS A 27 -1.20 2.33 -3.68
CA LYS A 27 0.20 2.38 -3.22
C LYS A 27 0.79 1.02 -2.80
N VAL A 28 0.13 -0.09 -3.14
CA VAL A 28 0.55 -1.42 -2.71
C VAL A 28 1.45 -2.00 -3.81
N VAL A 29 2.74 -2.13 -3.54
CA VAL A 29 3.69 -2.77 -4.44
C VAL A 29 3.39 -4.27 -4.46
N THR A 30 2.78 -4.74 -5.54
CA THR A 30 2.62 -6.18 -5.79
C THR A 30 3.48 -6.59 -6.97
N SER A 31 3.82 -7.86 -7.08
CA SER A 31 4.57 -8.38 -8.23
C SER A 31 3.84 -8.22 -9.58
N LEU A 32 2.53 -7.94 -9.57
CA LEU A 32 1.77 -7.51 -10.74
C LEU A 32 1.80 -5.98 -10.81
N GLY A 33 2.11 -5.43 -11.98
CA GLY A 33 2.10 -4.00 -12.21
C GLY A 33 0.68 -3.42 -12.20
N ALA A 34 0.55 -2.11 -12.01
CA ALA A 34 -0.74 -1.42 -12.09
C ALA A 34 -1.44 -1.63 -13.45
N GLU A 35 -0.68 -1.74 -14.53
CA GLU A 35 -1.20 -2.03 -15.87
C GLU A 35 -1.84 -3.43 -15.96
N ASP A 36 -1.28 -4.43 -15.27
CA ASP A 36 -1.82 -5.80 -15.29
C ASP A 36 -3.19 -5.86 -14.60
N TYR A 37 -3.35 -5.17 -13.46
CA TYR A 37 -4.65 -5.09 -12.79
C TYR A 37 -5.71 -4.36 -13.62
N ALA A 38 -5.30 -3.32 -14.35
CA ALA A 38 -6.18 -2.61 -15.25
C ALA A 38 -6.61 -3.52 -16.42
N ALA A 39 -5.67 -4.22 -17.05
CA ALA A 39 -5.93 -5.16 -18.14
C ALA A 39 -6.89 -6.28 -17.70
N THR A 40 -6.62 -6.94 -16.57
CA THR A 40 -7.50 -8.00 -16.05
C THR A 40 -8.89 -7.48 -15.67
N ALA A 41 -9.01 -6.24 -15.17
CA ALA A 41 -10.31 -5.64 -14.88
C ALA A 41 -11.13 -5.41 -16.16
N VAL A 42 -10.48 -4.94 -17.23
CA VAL A 42 -11.09 -4.70 -18.54
C VAL A 42 -11.47 -6.01 -19.22
N GLU A 43 -10.63 -7.04 -19.14
CA GLU A 43 -10.96 -8.38 -19.63
C GLU A 43 -12.22 -8.94 -18.94
N LYS A 44 -12.30 -8.82 -17.61
CA LYS A 44 -13.49 -9.24 -16.86
C LYS A 44 -14.74 -8.43 -17.24
N LEU A 45 -14.57 -7.17 -17.62
CA LEU A 45 -15.66 -6.32 -18.10
C LEU A 45 -16.16 -6.85 -19.45
N LEU A 46 -15.26 -7.17 -20.39
CA LEU A 46 -15.60 -7.72 -21.70
C LEU A 46 -16.35 -9.06 -21.61
N LEU A 47 -16.02 -9.87 -20.61
CA LEU A 47 -16.68 -11.16 -20.34
C LEU A 47 -18.09 -11.04 -19.72
N GLN A 48 -18.55 -9.84 -19.34
CA GLN A 48 -19.91 -9.68 -18.82
C GLN A 48 -20.95 -9.88 -19.92
N GLU A 49 -21.97 -10.69 -19.66
CA GLU A 49 -23.10 -10.91 -20.57
C GLU A 49 -23.94 -9.64 -20.76
N THR A 50 -24.05 -8.81 -19.72
CA THR A 50 -24.80 -7.54 -19.73
C THR A 50 -23.92 -6.37 -19.30
N LYS A 51 -24.12 -5.20 -19.93
CA LYS A 51 -23.43 -3.95 -19.54
C LYS A 51 -23.73 -3.62 -18.07
N PRO A 52 -22.72 -3.45 -17.21
CA PRO A 52 -22.95 -2.98 -15.85
C PRO A 52 -23.63 -1.60 -15.86
N ALA A 53 -24.60 -1.40 -14.96
CA ALA A 53 -25.34 -0.12 -14.86
C ALA A 53 -24.42 1.09 -14.62
N ASN A 54 -23.30 0.89 -13.92
CA ASN A 54 -22.22 1.86 -13.79
C ASN A 54 -20.88 1.15 -13.96
N VAL A 55 -20.26 1.33 -15.12
CA VAL A 55 -19.00 0.67 -15.50
C VAL A 55 -17.82 1.18 -14.66
N GLU A 56 -17.79 2.48 -14.32
CA GLU A 56 -16.74 3.06 -13.48
C GLU A 56 -16.73 2.45 -12.07
N ALA A 57 -17.90 2.46 -11.41
CA ALA A 57 -18.05 1.89 -10.07
C ALA A 57 -17.75 0.39 -10.06
N TRP A 58 -18.15 -0.31 -11.14
CA TRP A 58 -17.84 -1.72 -11.31
C TRP A 58 -16.32 -1.96 -11.45
N LEU A 59 -15.63 -1.19 -12.30
CA LEU A 59 -14.17 -1.28 -12.48
C LEU A 59 -13.43 -1.00 -11.18
N ALA A 60 -13.80 0.06 -10.45
CA ALA A 60 -13.22 0.39 -9.15
C ALA A 60 -13.38 -0.77 -8.14
N ARG A 61 -14.56 -1.40 -8.10
CA ARG A 61 -14.84 -2.55 -7.24
C ARG A 61 -14.03 -3.78 -7.64
N VAL A 62 -13.95 -4.09 -8.92
CA VAL A 62 -13.21 -5.26 -9.42
C VAL A 62 -11.73 -5.11 -9.16
N ILE A 63 -11.13 -3.95 -9.45
CA ILE A 63 -9.72 -3.67 -9.14
C ILE A 63 -9.47 -3.79 -7.64
N LYS A 64 -10.32 -3.21 -6.79
CA LYS A 64 -10.22 -3.36 -5.33
C LYS A 64 -10.23 -4.83 -4.89
N ASN A 65 -11.14 -5.63 -5.43
CA ASN A 65 -11.22 -7.06 -5.10
C ASN A 65 -9.97 -7.84 -5.57
N GLN A 66 -9.42 -7.50 -6.74
CA GLN A 66 -8.19 -8.12 -7.23
C GLN A 66 -7.00 -7.88 -6.30
N TYR A 67 -6.84 -6.65 -5.79
CA TYR A 67 -5.82 -6.35 -4.78
C TYR A 67 -6.06 -7.13 -3.48
N ILE A 68 -7.30 -7.21 -2.99
CA ILE A 68 -7.66 -7.98 -1.79
C ILE A 68 -7.36 -9.47 -1.97
N ASP A 69 -7.72 -10.05 -3.12
CA ASP A 69 -7.49 -11.47 -3.38
C ASP A 69 -6.00 -11.78 -3.58
N ARG A 70 -5.25 -10.88 -4.22
CA ARG A 70 -3.79 -11.00 -4.30
C ARG A 70 -3.18 -10.94 -2.91
N PHE A 71 -3.63 -10.01 -2.07
CA PHE A 71 -3.18 -9.90 -0.69
C PHE A 71 -3.52 -11.16 0.11
N ARG A 72 -4.73 -11.71 0.00
CA ARG A 72 -5.10 -12.99 0.63
C ARG A 72 -4.25 -14.17 0.15
N LYS A 73 -3.93 -14.24 -1.16
CA LYS A 73 -3.04 -15.27 -1.71
C LYS A 73 -1.60 -15.12 -1.21
N ILE A 74 -1.14 -13.88 -1.06
CA ILE A 74 0.14 -13.55 -0.45
C ILE A 74 0.14 -14.00 1.03
N GLN A 75 -0.90 -13.67 1.80
CA GLN A 75 -1.10 -14.11 3.18
C GLN A 75 -1.11 -15.64 3.32
N ALA A 76 -1.84 -16.36 2.46
CA ALA A 76 -1.92 -17.83 2.48
C ALA A 76 -0.56 -18.51 2.16
N ARG A 77 0.39 -17.78 1.57
CA ARG A 77 1.76 -18.24 1.32
C ARG A 77 2.74 -17.86 2.44
N GLY A 78 2.27 -17.21 3.50
CA GLY A 78 3.09 -16.72 4.62
C GLY A 78 3.44 -15.24 4.56
N GLY A 79 2.73 -14.43 3.77
CA GLY A 79 2.98 -12.99 3.59
C GLY A 79 3.63 -12.67 2.24
N ALA A 80 3.90 -11.37 1.99
CA ALA A 80 4.73 -10.98 0.84
C ALA A 80 6.09 -11.67 0.98
N SER A 81 6.81 -11.87 -0.12
CA SER A 81 8.17 -12.44 -0.09
C SER A 81 9.12 -11.52 0.69
N LEU A 82 8.99 -11.54 2.02
CA LEU A 82 9.68 -10.74 3.03
C LEU A 82 10.62 -11.63 3.86
N ARG A 83 10.67 -12.94 3.53
CA ARG A 83 11.59 -13.91 4.15
C ARG A 83 13.06 -13.68 3.78
N GLU A 84 13.31 -12.81 2.81
CA GLU A 84 14.65 -12.56 2.25
C GLU A 84 15.21 -11.18 2.65
N LEU A 85 14.42 -10.33 3.33
CA LEU A 85 14.90 -9.04 3.83
C LEU A 85 15.67 -9.24 5.13
N THR A 86 16.86 -8.66 5.19
CA THR A 86 17.64 -8.50 6.41
C THR A 86 16.95 -7.53 7.36
N ASP A 87 17.27 -7.60 8.67
CA ASP A 87 16.72 -6.68 9.68
C ASP A 87 16.94 -5.21 9.29
N GLN A 88 18.10 -4.90 8.70
CA GLN A 88 18.42 -3.56 8.23
C GLN A 88 17.52 -3.07 7.09
N GLU A 89 17.13 -3.94 6.16
CA GLU A 89 16.24 -3.57 5.07
C GLU A 89 14.81 -3.38 5.56
N TRP A 90 14.41 -4.14 6.57
CA TRP A 90 13.13 -3.95 7.27
C TRP A 90 13.04 -2.59 7.96
N GLU A 91 14.09 -2.20 8.66
CA GLU A 91 14.13 -0.90 9.35
C GLU A 91 14.07 0.27 8.37
N LYS A 92 14.72 0.15 7.21
CA LYS A 92 14.61 1.13 6.11
C LYS A 92 13.18 1.24 5.57
N GLU A 93 12.51 0.11 5.37
CA GLU A 93 11.14 0.09 4.88
C GLU A 93 10.16 0.73 5.89
N MET A 94 10.36 0.47 7.19
CA MET A 94 9.61 1.11 8.28
C MET A 94 9.75 2.64 8.23
N ILE A 95 10.97 3.16 8.08
CA ILE A 95 11.23 4.60 8.01
C ILE A 95 10.65 5.21 6.73
N SER A 96 10.85 4.56 5.58
CA SER A 96 10.29 4.97 4.29
C SER A 96 8.77 5.12 4.37
N HIS A 97 8.09 4.11 4.93
CA HIS A 97 6.64 4.12 5.11
C HIS A 97 6.19 5.23 6.07
N ALA A 98 6.86 5.40 7.21
CA ALA A 98 6.52 6.44 8.19
C ALA A 98 6.70 7.86 7.65
N THR A 99 7.72 8.10 6.82
CA THR A 99 8.02 9.43 6.27
C THR A 99 7.21 9.75 5.02
N GLY A 100 6.90 8.73 4.22
CA GLY A 100 6.21 8.84 2.93
C GLY A 100 7.12 9.31 1.79
N SER A 101 8.45 9.25 1.95
CA SER A 101 9.41 9.64 0.92
C SER A 101 10.62 8.70 0.89
N PRO A 102 10.89 8.04 -0.26
CA PRO A 102 12.11 7.25 -0.46
C PRO A 102 13.39 8.10 -0.41
N SER A 103 13.28 9.42 -0.63
CA SER A 103 14.42 10.33 -0.78
C SER A 103 15.20 10.59 0.52
N LEU A 104 14.63 10.21 1.67
CA LEU A 104 15.29 10.32 2.97
C LEU A 104 16.23 9.12 3.26
N LEU A 105 16.32 8.10 2.40
CA LEU A 105 17.02 6.83 2.67
C LEU A 105 18.57 6.88 2.68
N ILE A 106 19.21 8.06 2.71
CA ILE A 106 20.65 8.15 2.95
C ILE A 106 20.90 8.23 4.47
N TYR A 107 20.51 7.18 5.19
CA TYR A 107 20.84 7.01 6.61
C TYR A 107 21.78 5.82 6.81
N GLN A 108 22.77 6.01 7.67
CA GLN A 108 23.62 4.92 8.16
C GLN A 108 22.81 4.02 9.11
N GLN A 109 23.27 2.79 9.32
CA GLN A 109 22.57 1.81 10.18
C GLN A 109 22.34 2.35 11.60
N GLU A 110 23.35 3.01 12.18
CA GLU A 110 23.27 3.60 13.52
C GLU A 110 22.18 4.69 13.62
N GLU A 111 21.98 5.46 12.55
CA GLU A 111 20.96 6.52 12.50
C GLU A 111 19.54 5.93 12.39
N ILE A 112 19.41 4.82 11.67
CA ILE A 112 18.15 4.08 11.53
C ILE A 112 17.73 3.49 12.88
N GLU A 113 18.67 2.86 13.58
CA GLU A 113 18.42 2.27 14.91
C GLU A 113 18.02 3.36 15.91
N GLU A 114 18.72 4.51 15.91
CA GLU A 114 18.39 5.64 16.77
C GLU A 114 16.99 6.21 16.48
N VAL A 115 16.63 6.34 15.19
CA VAL A 115 15.31 6.83 14.77
C VAL A 115 14.20 5.87 15.22
N LEU A 116 14.43 4.56 15.15
CA LEU A 116 13.43 3.57 15.56
C LEU A 116 13.40 3.35 17.08
N ALA A 117 14.47 3.69 17.81
CA ALA A 117 14.54 3.59 19.26
C ALA A 117 13.53 4.51 19.98
N VAL A 118 13.04 5.58 19.33
CA VAL A 118 12.00 6.46 19.89
C VAL A 118 10.61 5.81 19.95
N LEU A 119 10.42 4.67 19.28
CA LEU A 119 9.18 3.92 19.23
C LEU A 119 9.21 2.81 20.28
N ASN A 120 8.09 2.61 20.98
CA ASN A 120 7.92 1.41 21.80
C ASN A 120 7.62 0.18 20.93
N ASP A 121 7.71 -1.02 21.52
CA ASP A 121 7.53 -2.28 20.79
C ASP A 121 6.18 -2.36 20.07
N ARG A 122 5.12 -1.85 20.70
CA ARG A 122 3.78 -1.86 20.10
C ARG A 122 3.66 -0.90 18.90
N GLU A 123 4.34 0.23 18.96
CA GLU A 123 4.45 1.18 17.86
C GLU A 123 5.30 0.61 16.71
N LYS A 124 6.38 -0.10 17.04
CA LYS A 124 7.20 -0.83 16.06
C LYS A 124 6.37 -1.91 15.36
N GLU A 125 5.61 -2.72 16.09
CA GLU A 125 4.72 -3.74 15.51
C GLU A 125 3.68 -3.13 14.55
N ILE A 126 3.01 -2.04 14.94
CA ILE A 126 2.07 -1.32 14.06
C ILE A 126 2.80 -0.85 12.79
N LEU A 127 4.01 -0.30 12.94
CA LEU A 127 4.77 0.24 11.82
C LEU A 127 5.28 -0.86 10.88
N ILE A 128 5.76 -1.98 11.41
CA ILE A 128 6.16 -3.17 10.64
C ILE A 128 4.98 -3.66 9.81
N MET A 129 3.81 -3.84 10.44
CA MET A 129 2.63 -4.31 9.71
C MET A 129 2.18 -3.30 8.65
N ALA A 130 2.21 -2.01 8.93
CA ALA A 130 1.85 -1.00 7.94
C ALA A 130 2.84 -0.95 6.76
N ALA A 131 4.15 -1.02 7.04
CA ALA A 131 5.22 -1.11 6.04
C ALA A 131 5.10 -2.38 5.19
N ALA A 132 4.69 -3.49 5.80
CA ALA A 132 4.36 -4.74 5.10
C ALA A 132 3.05 -4.67 4.27
N GLY A 133 2.37 -3.51 4.24
CA GLY A 133 1.20 -3.26 3.40
C GLY A 133 -0.13 -3.71 3.99
N TYR A 134 -0.20 -3.98 5.30
CA TYR A 134 -1.47 -4.31 5.96
C TYR A 134 -2.35 -3.08 6.07
N ASP A 135 -3.66 -3.23 5.81
CA ASP A 135 -4.60 -2.15 6.06
C ASP A 135 -4.92 -1.99 7.55
N ASN A 136 -5.45 -0.82 7.93
CA ASN A 136 -5.74 -0.50 9.33
C ASN A 136 -6.70 -1.48 10.01
N GLN A 137 -7.56 -2.15 9.24
CA GLN A 137 -8.50 -3.13 9.77
C GLN A 137 -7.78 -4.44 10.10
N ALA A 138 -6.91 -4.91 9.21
CA ALA A 138 -6.10 -6.10 9.42
C ALA A 138 -5.12 -5.92 10.58
N ILE A 139 -4.46 -4.75 10.67
CA ILE A 139 -3.61 -4.40 11.82
C ILE A 139 -4.42 -4.39 13.11
N ALA A 140 -5.63 -3.82 13.09
CA ALA A 140 -6.48 -3.78 14.27
C ALA A 140 -6.87 -5.18 14.75
N MET A 141 -7.18 -6.09 13.84
CA MET A 141 -7.51 -7.48 14.18
C MET A 141 -6.29 -8.24 14.72
N TYR A 142 -5.12 -8.06 14.10
CA TYR A 142 -3.91 -8.79 14.47
C TYR A 142 -3.31 -8.32 15.79
N LEU A 143 -3.35 -7.01 16.04
CA LEU A 143 -2.84 -6.36 17.25
C LEU A 143 -3.96 -6.03 18.25
N ASP A 144 -5.11 -6.69 18.16
CA ASP A 144 -6.23 -6.59 19.10
C ASP A 144 -6.62 -5.13 19.47
N TYR A 145 -6.66 -4.25 18.47
CA TYR A 145 -7.17 -2.89 18.63
C TYR A 145 -8.68 -2.84 18.40
N ALA A 146 -9.35 -2.03 19.21
CA ALA A 146 -10.80 -1.86 19.15
C ALA A 146 -11.35 -1.42 17.77
N SER A 147 -10.57 -0.70 16.94
CA SER A 147 -11.00 -0.34 15.59
C SER A 147 -9.86 0.09 14.67
N ASN A 148 -10.13 0.04 13.35
CA ASN A 148 -9.24 0.63 12.33
C ASN A 148 -8.95 2.13 12.56
N LYS A 149 -9.85 2.87 13.21
CA LYS A 149 -9.66 4.30 13.50
C LYS A 149 -8.55 4.52 14.52
N VAL A 150 -8.48 3.65 15.53
CA VAL A 150 -7.42 3.69 16.54
C VAL A 150 -6.06 3.45 15.87
N VAL A 151 -5.97 2.46 14.99
CA VAL A 151 -4.74 2.19 14.22
C VAL A 151 -4.36 3.38 13.34
N ALA A 152 -5.31 3.98 12.64
CA ALA A 152 -5.06 5.17 11.81
C ALA A 152 -4.47 6.33 12.62
N THR A 153 -5.02 6.59 13.81
CA THR A 153 -4.50 7.61 14.74
C THR A 153 -3.10 7.27 15.23
N ARG A 154 -2.86 6.01 15.61
CA ARG A 154 -1.54 5.55 16.06
C ARG A 154 -0.48 5.67 14.96
N LEU A 155 -0.79 5.28 13.73
CA LEU A 155 0.12 5.44 12.59
C LEU A 155 0.50 6.91 12.35
N LYS A 156 -0.45 7.84 12.49
CA LYS A 156 -0.17 9.27 12.38
C LYS A 156 0.79 9.76 13.48
N GLN A 157 0.60 9.29 14.71
CA GLN A 157 1.48 9.61 15.84
C GLN A 157 2.89 9.04 15.62
N ILE A 158 2.99 7.78 15.19
CA ILE A 158 4.25 7.11 14.85
C ILE A 158 4.98 7.86 13.75
N SER A 159 4.31 8.18 12.64
CA SER A 159 4.86 8.98 11.54
C SER A 159 5.44 10.32 12.03
N THR A 160 4.74 10.98 12.95
CA THR A 160 5.19 12.24 13.53
C THR A 160 6.44 12.07 14.40
N LYS A 161 6.50 11.00 15.21
CA LYS A 161 7.69 10.68 16.03
C LYS A 161 8.91 10.40 15.16
N VAL A 162 8.75 9.53 14.16
CA VAL A 162 9.82 9.14 13.24
C VAL A 162 10.36 10.36 12.48
N LYS A 163 9.48 11.23 11.96
CA LYS A 163 9.90 12.46 11.27
C LYS A 163 10.72 13.39 12.16
N LYS A 164 10.29 13.60 13.41
CA LYS A 164 11.04 14.42 14.37
C LYS A 164 12.41 13.83 14.71
N ALA A 165 12.49 12.51 14.88
CA ALA A 165 13.76 11.82 15.15
C ALA A 165 14.73 11.97 13.97
N ILE A 166 14.22 11.86 12.75
CA ILE A 166 14.97 12.09 11.52
C ILE A 166 15.50 13.53 11.43
N GLU A 167 14.65 14.53 11.69
CA GLU A 167 15.07 15.94 11.69
C GLU A 167 16.17 16.21 12.73
N ALA A 168 16.07 15.58 13.90
CA ALA A 168 17.09 15.67 14.96
C ALA A 168 18.41 14.97 14.58
N ALA A 169 18.34 13.82 13.89
CA ALA A 169 19.53 13.14 13.37
C ALA A 169 20.21 13.96 12.27
N ALA A 170 19.45 14.49 11.30
CA ALA A 170 19.98 15.29 10.20
C ALA A 170 20.64 16.60 10.67
N SER A 171 20.09 17.24 11.70
CA SER A 171 20.65 18.47 12.29
C SER A 171 22.01 18.25 12.96
N ARG A 172 22.26 17.06 13.52
CA ARG A 172 23.53 16.70 14.15
C ARG A 172 24.64 16.45 13.12
N ASN A 173 24.32 15.77 12.02
CA ASN A 173 25.29 15.53 10.94
C ASN A 173 25.70 16.80 10.18
N SER A 174 24.86 17.84 10.19
CA SER A 174 25.19 19.12 9.57
C SER A 174 26.11 20.00 10.44
N SER A 175 26.39 19.57 11.68
CA SER A 175 27.17 20.31 12.67
C SER A 175 28.56 19.71 12.94
N ASN A 176 28.90 18.59 12.29
CA ASN A 176 30.23 17.97 12.26
C ASN A 176 30.89 18.21 10.91
#